data_AF-A0A3C0L1G5-F1
#
_entry.id   AF-A0A3C0L1G5-F1
#
_cell.length_a   1.000
_cell.length_b   1.000
_cell.length_c   1.000
_cell.angle_alpha   90.00
_cell.angle_beta   90.00
_cell.angle_gamma   90.00
#
_symmetry.space_group_name_H-M   'P 1'
#
loop_
_entity.id
_entity.type
_entity.pdbx_description
1 polymer ?
#
loop_
_entity_poly.entity_id
_entity_poly.type
_entity_poly.pdbx_seq_one_letter_code
_entity_poly.pdbx_strand_id
1 'polypeptide(L)' 'MDQRIIHEADRLDAVIAANQVAHEQAGHWGVPTCVYQGAPFFGQDRLDVLLWTLQKEGLRSR' A
#
# COMPACT_ATOMS: atom_id res chain seq x y z
N MET A 1 -11.89 12.56 -17.75
CA MET A 1 -11.41 11.51 -16.82
C MET A 1 -10.95 10.29 -17.60
N ASP A 2 -11.60 9.94 -18.71
CA ASP A 2 -11.45 8.62 -19.35
C ASP A 2 -10.24 8.45 -20.27
N GLN A 3 -9.74 9.51 -20.92
CA GLN A 3 -8.63 9.35 -21.88
C GLN A 3 -7.32 8.88 -21.23
N ARG A 4 -7.05 9.26 -19.98
CA ARG A 4 -5.85 8.80 -19.26
C ARG A 4 -5.94 7.31 -18.91
N ILE A 5 -7.12 6.83 -18.53
CA ILE A 5 -7.35 5.42 -18.23
C ILE A 5 -7.10 4.58 -19.49
N ILE A 6 -7.59 5.04 -20.64
CA ILE A 6 -7.39 4.35 -21.92
C ILE A 6 -5.90 4.30 -22.30
N HIS A 7 -5.17 5.41 -22.18
CA HIS A 7 -3.76 5.47 -22.58
C HIS A 7 -2.82 4.74 -21.60
N GLU A 8 -3.22 4.59 -20.33
CA GLU A 8 -2.39 3.97 -19.30
C GLU A 8 -2.93 2.60 -18.85
N ALA A 9 -3.90 2.02 -19.57
CA ALA A 9 -4.60 0.79 -19.17
C ALA A 9 -3.62 -0.33 -18.78
N ASP A 10 -2.70 -0.68 -19.67
CA ASP A 10 -1.71 -1.75 -19.44
C ASP A 10 -0.81 -1.45 -18.22
N ARG A 11 -0.42 -0.18 -18.03
CA ARG A 11 0.40 0.24 -16.90
C ARG A 11 -0.38 0.12 -15.58
N LEU A 12 -1.65 0.52 -15.58
CA LEU A 12 -2.52 0.46 -14.40
C LEU A 12 -2.81 -0.99 -14.03
N ASP A 13 -3.11 -1.85 -15.00
CA ASP A 13 -3.33 -3.28 -14.79
C ASP A 13 -2.08 -3.96 -14.21
N ALA A 14 -0.89 -3.64 -14.74
CA ALA A 14 0.37 -4.14 -14.20
C ALA A 14 0.61 -3.70 -12.74
N VAL A 15 0.28 -2.45 -12.40
CA VAL A 15 0.40 -1.94 -11.02
C VAL A 15 -0.60 -2.61 -10.08
N ILE A 16 -1.83 -2.85 -10.52
CA ILE A 16 -2.85 -3.56 -9.74
C ILE A 16 -2.39 -5.00 -9.47
N ALA A 17 -1.95 -5.73 -10.50
CA ALA A 17 -1.46 -7.10 -10.35
C ALA A 17 -0.24 -7.19 -9.42
N ALA A 18 0.72 -6.27 -9.56
CA ALA A 18 1.89 -6.22 -8.68
C ALA A 18 1.51 -5.95 -7.22
N ASN A 19 0.56 -5.03 -6.98
CA ASN A 19 0.04 -4.76 -5.65
C ASN A 19 -0.65 -5.99 -5.05
N GLN A 20 -1.47 -6.69 -5.84
CA GLN A 20 -2.15 -7.91 -5.39
C GLN A 20 -1.14 -8.97 -4.93
N VAL A 21 -0.09 -9.23 -5.73
CA VAL A 21 0.97 -10.19 -5.37
C VAL A 21 1.72 -9.76 -4.11
N ALA A 22 2.07 -8.48 -3.98
CA ALA A 22 2.74 -7.97 -2.79
C ALA A 22 1.87 -8.14 -1.53
N HIS A 23 0.56 -7.97 -1.68
CA HIS A 23 -0.41 -8.14 -0.62
C HIS A 23 -0.55 -9.61 -0.18
N GLU A 24 -0.59 -10.52 -1.14
CA GLU A 24 -0.60 -11.97 -0.91
C GLU A 24 0.69 -12.43 -0.21
N GLN A 25 1.85 -11.93 -0.65
CA GLN A 25 3.15 -12.22 -0.04
C GLN A 25 3.27 -11.70 1.39
N ALA A 26 2.60 -10.59 1.70
CA ALA A 26 2.49 -10.12 3.07
C ALA A 26 1.64 -11.03 3.96
N GLY A 27 0.92 -12.00 3.39
CA GLY A 27 0.10 -12.99 4.10
C GLY A 27 -1.30 -12.49 4.49
N HIS A 28 -1.80 -11.42 3.86
CA HIS A 28 -3.02 -10.73 4.32
C HIS A 28 -4.02 -10.46 3.19
N TRP A 29 -5.30 -10.74 3.48
CA TRP A 29 -6.42 -10.71 2.53
C TRP A 29 -7.49 -9.63 2.81
N GLY A 30 -7.27 -8.75 3.80
CA GLY A 30 -8.23 -7.71 4.21
C GLY A 30 -7.77 -6.30 3.86
N VAL A 31 -8.71 -5.36 3.76
CA VAL A 31 -8.44 -3.93 3.57
C VAL A 31 -9.10 -3.09 4.68
N PRO A 32 -8.49 -1.95 5.08
CA PRO A 32 -7.19 -1.45 4.64
C PRO A 32 -6.02 -2.22 5.29
N THR A 33 -4.96 -2.43 4.52
CA THR A 33 -3.71 -3.03 4.99
C THR A 33 -2.55 -2.28 4.36
N CYS A 34 -1.53 -2.00 5.17
CA CYS A 34 -0.27 -1.44 4.72
C CYS A 34 0.86 -2.39 5.11
N VAL A 35 1.95 -2.40 4.34
CA VAL A 35 3.13 -3.21 4.65
C VAL A 35 4.35 -2.31 4.55
N TYR A 36 5.17 -2.32 5.60
CA TYR A 36 6.40 -1.55 5.64
C TYR A 36 7.55 -2.43 6.12
N GLN A 37 8.59 -2.57 5.30
CA GLN A 37 9.73 -3.48 5.55
C GLN A 37 9.31 -4.92 5.92
N GLY A 38 8.24 -5.42 5.30
CA GLY A 38 7.69 -6.75 5.58
C GLY A 38 6.80 -6.81 6.84
N ALA A 39 6.70 -5.74 7.62
CA ALA A 39 5.76 -5.64 8.74
C ALA A 39 4.37 -5.22 8.25
N PRO A 40 3.31 -6.01 8.52
CA PRO A 40 1.93 -5.67 8.15
C PRO A 40 1.25 -4.78 9.21
N PHE A 41 0.44 -3.83 8.75
CA PHE A 41 -0.39 -2.93 9.54
C PHE A 41 -1.83 -3.05 9.05
N PHE A 42 -2.66 -3.75 9.82
CA PHE A 42 -4.03 -4.10 9.44
C PHE A 42 -5.07 -3.18 10.08
N GLY A 43 -6.05 -2.76 9.30
CA GLY A 43 -7.17 -1.97 9.78
C GLY A 43 -6.82 -0.50 9.90
N GLN A 44 -7.86 0.32 9.87
CA GLN A 44 -7.73 1.77 10.00
C GLN A 44 -7.16 2.16 11.37
N ASP A 45 -7.40 1.34 12.40
CA ASP A 45 -6.92 1.49 13.78
C ASP A 45 -5.40 1.24 13.95
N ARG A 46 -4.69 0.79 12.90
CA ARG A 46 -3.23 0.63 12.91
C ARG A 46 -2.49 1.69 12.12
N LEU A 47 -3.18 2.65 11.51
CA LEU A 47 -2.54 3.74 10.78
C LEU A 47 -1.70 4.63 11.72
N ASP A 48 -2.14 4.86 12.95
CA ASP A 48 -1.36 5.62 13.95
C ASP A 48 -0.07 4.89 14.32
N VAL A 49 -0.11 3.56 14.42
CA VAL A 49 1.06 2.72 14.71
C VAL A 49 2.04 2.71 13.52
N LEU A 50 1.51 2.66 12.29
CA LEU A 50 2.31 2.80 11.08
C LEU A 50 3.00 4.17 11.04
N LEU A 51 2.25 5.25 11.28
CA LEU A 51 2.80 6.61 11.30
C LEU A 51 3.91 6.74 12.35
N TRP A 52 3.68 6.23 13.57
CA TRP A 52 4.70 6.23 14.62
C TRP A 52 5.97 5.46 14.19
N THR A 53 5.81 4.28 13.57
CA THR A 53 6.94 3.47 13.08
C THR A 53 7.75 4.26 12.05
N LEU A 54 7.07 4.84 11.06
CA LEU A 54 7.71 5.64 10.02
C LEU A 54 8.44 6.87 10.60
N GLN A 55 7.85 7.55 11.58
CA GLN A 55 8.48 8.68 12.27
C GLN A 55 9.75 8.25 13.01
N LYS A 56 9.72 7.07 13.65
CA LYS A 56 10.89 6.49 14.31
C LYS A 56 12.02 6.19 13.33
N GLU A 57 11.68 5.87 12.08
CA GLU A 57 12.62 5.63 10.97
C GLU A 57 12.96 6.90 10.16
N GLY A 58 12.57 8.07 10.66
CA GLY A 58 13.01 9.36 10.12
C GLY A 58 12.01 10.07 9.22
N LEU A 59 10.77 9.58 9.09
CA LEU A 59 9.69 10.34 8.45
C LEU A 59 9.45 11.63 9.24
N ARG A 60 9.45 12.76 8.52
CA ARG A 60 9.16 14.09 9.07
C ARG A 60 7.86 14.61 8.47
N SER A 61 7.11 15.38 9.25
CA SER A 61 5.98 16.15 8.72
C SER A 61 6.46 17.09 7.61
N ARG A 62 5.70 17.15 6.52
CA ARG A 62 5.94 18.10 5.43
C ARG A 62 5.38 19.47 5.75
#